data_AF-A0A2E0UP52-F1
#
_entry.id   AF-A0A2E0UP52-F1
#
_cell.length_a   1.000
_cell.length_b   1.000
_cell.length_c   1.000
_cell.angle_alpha   90.00
_cell.angle_beta   90.00
_cell.angle_gamma   90.00
#
_symmetry.space_group_name_H-M   'P 1'
#
loop_
_entity.id
_entity.type
_entity.pdbx_description
1 polymer ?
#
loop_
_entity_poly.entity_id
_entity_poly.type
_entity_poly.pdbx_seq_one_letter_code
_entity_poly.pdbx_strand_id
1 'polypeptide(L)'
;MDHVPCLQAWQESLGGITYPLCSDFWPHGAVAEKFGVFREDGTSERALFIVDEEGIIQYIDIHDIDDQPDNEILFDELKKLRPDLAEKLPEPGEMPQGDVIMYCTPWCTDCKKARQWLDDHNIDVVEINVEEYPEAKQKVRNYTGGDIITPTFNIRGEIVIDYDIAALEKIFQVK
;
A
#
# COMPACT_ATOMS: atom_id res chain seq x y z
N MET A 1 10.11 16.98 -10.14
CA MET A 1 10.63 16.70 -8.78
C MET A 1 10.10 17.71 -7.78
N ASP A 2 9.64 17.27 -6.61
CA ASP A 2 9.00 18.11 -5.60
C ASP A 2 9.98 18.67 -4.57
N HIS A 3 9.68 19.87 -4.07
CA HIS A 3 10.43 20.50 -2.97
C HIS A 3 10.04 19.90 -1.61
N VAL A 4 10.93 20.03 -0.62
CA VAL A 4 10.74 19.49 0.75
C VAL A 4 9.37 19.82 1.36
N PRO A 5 8.86 21.07 1.34
CA PRO A 5 7.52 21.36 1.90
C PRO A 5 6.34 20.62 1.22
N CYS A 6 6.44 20.30 -0.07
CA CYS A 6 5.39 19.59 -0.82
C CYS A 6 5.39 18.13 -0.39
N LEU A 7 6.58 17.52 -0.30
CA LEU A 7 6.75 16.16 0.21
C LEU A 7 6.24 16.01 1.64
N GLN A 8 6.52 16.99 2.52
CA GLN A 8 6.01 16.99 3.90
C GLN A 8 4.48 17.00 3.95
N ALA A 9 3.85 17.92 3.22
CA ALA A 9 2.39 17.99 3.15
C ALA A 9 1.77 16.70 2.57
N TRP A 10 2.40 16.12 1.55
CA TRP A 10 1.96 14.86 0.95
C TRP A 10 2.10 13.68 1.93
N GLN A 11 3.24 13.57 2.61
CA GLN A 11 3.49 12.57 3.66
C GLN A 11 2.45 12.63 4.78
N GLU A 12 2.08 13.82 5.24
CA GLU A 12 1.03 14.02 6.24
C GLU A 12 -0.35 13.57 5.71
N SER A 13 -0.66 13.90 4.45
CA SER A 13 -1.94 13.52 3.83
C SER A 13 -2.15 12.01 3.73
N LEU A 14 -1.06 11.23 3.65
CA LEU A 14 -1.08 9.76 3.57
C LEU A 14 -1.17 9.08 4.96
N GLY A 15 -1.34 9.84 6.03
CA GLY A 15 -1.40 9.31 7.40
C GLY A 15 -0.04 9.22 8.10
N GLY A 16 0.99 9.87 7.54
CA GLY A 16 2.33 9.94 8.13
C GLY A 16 3.21 8.78 7.71
N ILE A 17 3.87 8.93 6.55
CA ILE A 17 4.97 8.04 6.14
C ILE A 17 6.08 8.07 7.20
N THR A 18 6.59 6.90 7.58
CA THR A 18 7.55 6.73 8.69
C THR A 18 9.02 6.82 8.27
N TYR A 19 9.28 6.81 6.97
CA TYR A 19 10.61 6.92 6.36
C TYR A 19 10.79 8.28 5.66
N PRO A 20 12.04 8.75 5.48
CA PRO A 20 12.30 10.05 4.88
C PRO A 20 11.92 10.07 3.39
N LEU A 21 11.24 11.13 2.97
CA LEU A 21 11.05 11.47 1.56
C LEU A 21 12.15 12.44 1.10
N CYS A 22 12.99 11.99 0.17
CA CYS A 22 14.07 12.81 -0.39
C CYS A 22 13.56 13.74 -1.49
N SER A 23 14.00 15.00 -1.46
CA SER A 23 13.69 16.00 -2.49
C SER A 23 14.88 16.16 -3.44
N ASP A 24 14.73 15.73 -4.68
CA ASP A 24 15.70 15.96 -5.77
C ASP A 24 15.37 17.25 -6.56
N PHE A 25 14.89 18.27 -5.85
CA PHE A 25 14.42 19.52 -6.44
C PHE A 25 15.55 20.44 -6.91
N TRP A 26 16.64 20.56 -6.14
CA TRP A 26 17.74 21.47 -6.46
C TRP A 26 19.11 20.94 -5.99
N PRO A 27 20.13 20.87 -6.89
CA PRO A 27 20.02 21.05 -8.34
C PRO A 27 19.05 20.03 -8.95
N HIS A 28 18.23 20.48 -9.90
CA HIS A 28 17.06 19.72 -10.35
C HIS A 28 17.45 18.36 -10.94
N GLY A 29 16.92 17.27 -10.38
CA GLY A 29 17.15 15.93 -10.89
C GLY A 29 18.58 15.40 -10.70
N ALA A 30 19.42 16.07 -9.91
CA ALA A 30 20.85 15.72 -9.82
C ALA A 30 21.10 14.32 -9.26
N VAL A 31 20.22 13.79 -8.41
CA VAL A 31 20.29 12.41 -7.95
C VAL A 31 19.78 11.48 -9.03
N ALA A 32 18.62 11.75 -9.63
CA ALA A 32 18.06 10.95 -10.72
C ALA A 32 19.04 10.82 -11.90
N GLU A 33 19.76 11.89 -12.25
CA GLU A 33 20.78 11.89 -13.30
C GLU A 33 21.95 10.98 -12.94
N LYS A 34 22.43 11.01 -11.70
CA LYS A 34 23.53 10.14 -11.23
C LYS A 34 23.15 8.66 -11.28
N PHE A 35 21.89 8.35 -11.03
CA PHE A 35 21.35 6.99 -11.12
C PHE A 35 20.93 6.61 -12.55
N GLY A 36 21.05 7.52 -13.52
CA GLY A 36 20.73 7.26 -14.93
C GLY A 36 19.24 7.14 -15.23
N VAL A 37 18.38 7.67 -14.35
CA VAL A 37 16.91 7.56 -14.41
C VAL A 37 16.23 8.90 -14.55
N PHE A 38 16.95 9.96 -14.91
CA PHE A 38 16.36 11.28 -15.16
C PHE A 38 15.81 11.37 -16.59
N ARG A 39 14.57 11.85 -16.69
CA ARG A 39 13.83 11.96 -17.95
C ARG A 39 13.91 13.38 -18.51
N GLU A 40 13.76 13.49 -19.82
CA GLU A 40 13.77 14.79 -20.52
C GLU A 40 12.62 15.72 -20.09
N ASP A 41 11.54 15.16 -19.56
CA ASP A 41 10.37 15.89 -19.07
C ASP A 41 10.55 16.51 -17.67
N GLY A 42 11.73 16.36 -17.03
CA GLY A 42 12.02 16.90 -15.70
C GLY A 42 11.54 16.01 -14.54
N THR A 43 11.22 14.75 -14.84
CA THR A 43 10.86 13.74 -13.84
C THR A 43 11.87 12.59 -13.79
N SER A 44 11.74 11.70 -12.82
CA SER A 44 12.50 10.44 -12.79
C SER A 44 11.67 9.31 -13.38
N GLU A 45 12.35 8.30 -13.94
CA GLU A 45 11.72 6.99 -14.13
C GLU A 45 11.19 6.44 -12.82
N ARG A 46 10.21 5.54 -12.90
CA ARG A 46 9.77 4.75 -11.76
C ARG A 46 10.80 3.66 -11.50
N ALA A 47 11.82 3.99 -10.71
CA ALA A 47 12.96 3.13 -10.46
C ALA A 47 13.08 2.74 -8.97
N LEU A 48 13.42 1.48 -8.73
CA LEU A 48 13.75 0.92 -7.43
C LEU A 48 15.22 0.48 -7.43
N PHE A 49 15.91 0.81 -6.34
CA PHE A 49 17.31 0.43 -6.13
C PHE A 49 17.44 -0.23 -4.76
N ILE A 50 18.15 -1.35 -4.68
CA ILE A 50 18.67 -1.87 -3.41
C ILE A 50 20.15 -1.52 -3.34
N VAL A 51 20.54 -0.81 -2.28
CA VAL A 51 21.93 -0.43 -2.01
C VAL A 51 22.35 -1.08 -0.70
N ASP A 52 23.50 -1.76 -0.70
CA ASP A 52 24.04 -2.40 0.50
C ASP A 52 24.75 -1.42 1.45
N GLU A 53 25.23 -1.95 2.58
CA GLU A 53 25.93 -1.17 3.62
C GLU A 53 27.27 -0.58 3.15
N GLU A 54 27.85 -1.10 2.06
CA GLU A 54 29.09 -0.60 1.44
C GLU A 54 28.79 0.48 0.39
N GLY A 55 27.51 0.76 0.11
CA GLY A 55 27.06 1.73 -0.87
C GLY A 55 27.01 1.19 -2.30
N ILE A 56 27.03 -0.13 -2.49
CA ILE A 56 26.99 -0.78 -3.79
C ILE A 56 25.53 -1.10 -4.15
N ILE A 57 25.15 -0.80 -5.40
CA ILE A 57 23.83 -1.17 -5.93
C ILE A 57 23.81 -2.68 -6.19
N GLN A 58 22.93 -3.38 -5.49
CA GLN A 58 22.74 -4.83 -5.59
C GLN A 58 21.56 -5.22 -6.48
N TYR A 59 20.60 -4.31 -6.66
CA TYR A 59 19.42 -4.53 -7.48
C TYR A 59 18.94 -3.23 -8.10
N ILE A 60 18.51 -3.30 -9.36
CA ILE A 60 17.91 -2.20 -10.12
C ILE A 60 16.66 -2.74 -10.79
N ASP A 61 15.56 -2.01 -10.66
CA ASP A 61 14.30 -2.34 -11.30
C ASP A 61 13.60 -1.07 -11.78
N ILE A 62 13.30 -1.00 -13.08
CA ILE A 62 12.79 0.20 -13.74
C ILE A 62 11.48 -0.16 -14.41
N HIS A 63 10.44 0.56 -14.05
CA HIS A 63 9.07 0.35 -14.49
C HIS A 63 8.58 1.51 -15.34
N ASP A 64 7.58 1.24 -16.17
CA ASP A 64 6.80 2.31 -16.78
C ASP A 64 6.10 3.14 -15.69
N ILE A 65 5.88 4.43 -15.94
CA ILE A 65 5.33 5.35 -14.94
C ILE A 65 3.94 4.91 -14.45
N ASP A 66 3.18 4.22 -15.31
CA ASP A 66 1.82 3.75 -15.06
C ASP A 66 1.78 2.35 -14.40
N ASP A 67 2.91 1.64 -14.34
CA ASP A 67 2.99 0.33 -13.72
C ASP A 67 3.36 0.43 -12.24
N GLN A 68 2.67 -0.32 -11.38
CA GLN A 68 2.97 -0.36 -9.95
C GLN A 68 3.85 -1.58 -9.65
N PRO A 69 5.09 -1.39 -9.16
CA PRO A 69 5.98 -2.48 -8.82
C PRO A 69 5.39 -3.37 -7.73
N ASP A 70 5.64 -4.68 -7.82
CA ASP A 70 5.25 -5.61 -6.76
C ASP A 70 6.31 -5.64 -5.66
N ASN A 71 5.91 -5.24 -4.45
CA ASN A 71 6.76 -5.24 -3.26
C ASN A 71 7.30 -6.63 -2.92
N GLU A 72 6.60 -7.72 -3.27
CA GLU A 72 7.07 -9.08 -2.96
C GLU A 72 8.40 -9.41 -3.66
N ILE A 73 8.59 -8.91 -4.88
CA ILE A 73 9.85 -9.07 -5.64
C ILE A 73 10.99 -8.40 -4.87
N LEU A 74 10.77 -7.17 -4.41
CA LEU A 74 11.77 -6.40 -3.66
C LEU A 74 12.12 -7.11 -2.34
N PHE A 75 11.13 -7.63 -1.62
CA PHE A 75 11.37 -8.37 -0.39
C PHE A 75 12.16 -9.65 -0.64
N ASP A 76 11.91 -10.37 -1.72
CA ASP A 76 12.68 -11.58 -2.04
C ASP A 76 14.13 -11.26 -2.40
N GLU A 77 14.41 -10.17 -3.10
CA GLU A 77 15.79 -9.70 -3.33
C GLU A 77 16.48 -9.29 -2.02
N LEU A 78 15.77 -8.59 -1.13
CA LEU A 78 16.30 -8.24 0.20
C LEU A 78 16.62 -9.48 1.05
N LYS A 79 15.77 -10.51 1.02
CA LYS A 79 16.01 -11.78 1.74
C LYS A 79 17.27 -12.49 1.25
N LYS A 80 17.57 -12.45 -0.05
CA LYS A 80 18.80 -13.04 -0.61
C LYS A 80 20.05 -12.34 -0.08
N LEU A 81 19.99 -11.02 0.06
CA LEU A 81 21.10 -10.21 0.57
C LEU A 81 21.26 -10.33 2.08
N ARG A 82 20.15 -10.41 2.82
CA ARG A 82 20.10 -10.40 4.30
C ARG A 82 19.17 -11.47 4.86
N PRO A 83 19.52 -12.76 4.72
CA PRO A 83 18.72 -13.85 5.28
C PRO A 83 18.63 -13.77 6.81
N ASP A 84 19.67 -13.24 7.46
CA ASP A 84 19.75 -13.06 8.92
C ASP A 84 18.71 -12.09 9.48
N LEU A 85 18.23 -11.15 8.67
CA LEU A 85 17.17 -10.21 9.05
C LEU A 85 15.79 -10.78 8.79
N ALA A 86 15.63 -11.55 7.71
CA ALA A 86 14.38 -12.20 7.37
C ALA A 86 13.90 -13.16 8.46
N GLU A 87 14.83 -13.91 9.07
CA GLU A 87 14.55 -14.83 10.18
C GLU A 87 14.10 -14.14 11.48
N LYS A 88 14.37 -12.84 11.62
CA LYS A 88 14.04 -12.04 12.81
C LYS A 88 12.76 -11.25 12.65
N LEU A 89 12.12 -11.29 11.48
CA LEU A 89 10.85 -10.62 11.29
C LEU A 89 9.81 -11.25 12.22
N PRO A 90 9.01 -10.45 12.93
CA PRO A 90 7.94 -10.99 13.75
C PRO A 90 6.98 -11.75 12.85
N GLU A 91 6.56 -12.94 13.28
CA GLU A 91 5.44 -13.59 12.59
C GLU A 91 4.22 -12.67 12.71
N PRO A 92 3.43 -12.50 11.62
CA PRO A 92 2.19 -11.76 11.69
C PRO A 92 1.35 -12.31 12.83
N GLY A 93 0.81 -11.44 13.67
CA GLY A 93 -0.13 -11.85 14.72
C GLY A 93 -1.35 -12.56 14.13
N GLU A 94 -2.12 -13.25 14.97
CA GLU A 94 -3.37 -13.87 14.52
C GLU A 94 -4.32 -12.81 13.96
N MET A 95 -4.82 -13.04 12.75
CA MET A 95 -5.74 -12.12 12.08
C MET A 95 -7.06 -12.03 12.87
N PRO A 96 -7.59 -10.82 13.13
CA PRO A 96 -8.91 -10.64 13.72
C PRO A 96 -10.00 -11.40 12.96
N GLN A 97 -10.96 -11.95 13.69
CA GLN A 97 -12.11 -12.69 13.12
C GLN A 97 -13.41 -11.92 13.38
N GLY A 98 -14.36 -12.03 12.46
CA GLY A 98 -15.67 -11.41 12.61
C GLY A 98 -16.66 -11.86 11.54
N ASP A 99 -17.95 -11.63 11.81
CA ASP A 99 -19.03 -11.89 10.84
C ASP A 99 -19.09 -10.84 9.73
N VAL A 100 -18.68 -9.61 10.04
CA VAL A 100 -18.61 -8.47 9.12
C VAL A 100 -17.19 -7.96 9.16
N ILE A 101 -16.45 -8.18 8.08
CA ILE A 101 -15.05 -7.79 7.96
C ILE A 101 -14.93 -6.75 6.85
N MET A 102 -14.24 -5.65 7.13
CA MET A 102 -13.78 -4.69 6.12
C MET A 102 -12.25 -4.76 6.02
N TYR A 103 -11.77 -5.21 4.86
CA TYR A 103 -10.37 -5.14 4.48
C TYR A 103 -10.06 -3.73 3.95
N CYS A 104 -9.10 -3.05 4.55
CA CYS A 104 -8.77 -1.66 4.23
C CYS A 104 -7.28 -1.37 4.29
N THR A 105 -6.90 -0.17 3.84
CA THR A 105 -5.61 0.47 4.18
C THR A 105 -5.88 1.80 4.91
N PRO A 106 -4.94 2.30 5.74
CA PRO A 106 -5.15 3.51 6.55
C PRO A 106 -5.39 4.79 5.72
N TRP A 107 -4.81 4.89 4.52
CA TRP A 107 -4.90 6.05 3.64
C TRP A 107 -6.09 6.00 2.66
N CYS A 108 -6.78 4.86 2.56
CA CYS A 108 -7.87 4.68 1.61
C CYS A 108 -9.06 5.60 1.92
N THR A 109 -9.36 6.52 0.99
CA THR A 109 -10.45 7.50 1.12
C THR A 109 -11.81 6.82 1.19
N ASP A 110 -12.07 5.83 0.36
CA ASP A 110 -13.37 5.14 0.35
C ASP A 110 -13.57 4.25 1.58
N CYS A 111 -12.48 3.74 2.17
CA CYS A 111 -12.51 3.06 3.46
C CYS A 111 -12.92 4.01 4.59
N LYS A 112 -12.54 5.31 4.52
CA LYS A 112 -13.01 6.33 5.47
C LYS A 112 -14.52 6.58 5.32
N LYS A 113 -15.04 6.63 4.08
CA LYS A 113 -16.47 6.80 3.82
C LYS A 113 -17.28 5.57 4.28
N ALA A 114 -16.78 4.37 3.98
CA ALA A 114 -17.40 3.12 4.38
C ALA A 114 -17.53 3.00 5.90
N ARG A 115 -16.47 3.33 6.65
CA ARG A 115 -16.49 3.34 8.11
C ARG A 115 -17.59 4.26 8.64
N GLN A 116 -17.66 5.49 8.14
CA GLN A 116 -18.70 6.43 8.55
C GLN A 116 -20.10 5.88 8.26
N TRP A 117 -20.32 5.28 7.10
CA TRP A 117 -21.62 4.69 6.76
C TRP A 117 -22.00 3.52 7.67
N LEU A 118 -21.04 2.65 8.01
CA LEU A 118 -21.26 1.52 8.93
C LEU A 118 -21.60 2.03 10.34
N ASP A 119 -20.88 3.05 10.82
CA ASP A 119 -21.14 3.72 12.10
C ASP A 119 -22.55 4.34 12.13
N ASP A 120 -22.94 5.05 11.07
CA ASP A 120 -24.26 5.68 10.96
C ASP A 120 -25.42 4.65 11.02
N HIS A 121 -25.16 3.40 10.61
CA HIS A 121 -26.12 2.30 10.62
C HIS A 121 -25.98 1.35 11.83
N ASN A 122 -25.09 1.66 12.78
CA ASN A 122 -24.75 0.81 13.94
C ASN A 122 -24.35 -0.62 13.54
N ILE A 123 -23.54 -0.75 12.49
CA ILE A 123 -23.03 -2.04 12.01
C ILE A 123 -21.63 -2.24 12.61
N ASP A 124 -21.51 -3.19 13.54
CA ASP A 124 -20.22 -3.59 14.08
C ASP A 124 -19.37 -4.28 13.01
N VAL A 125 -18.25 -3.67 12.65
CA VAL A 125 -17.29 -4.17 11.65
C VAL A 125 -15.93 -4.45 12.27
N VAL A 126 -15.33 -5.57 11.88
CA VAL A 126 -13.93 -5.86 12.15
C VAL A 126 -13.10 -5.31 10.99
N GLU A 127 -12.29 -4.30 11.27
CA GLU A 127 -11.37 -3.74 10.29
C GLU A 127 -10.05 -4.49 10.29
N ILE A 128 -9.59 -4.86 9.10
CA ILE A 128 -8.33 -5.57 8.92
C ILE A 128 -7.48 -4.77 7.92
N ASN A 129 -6.35 -4.25 8.40
CA ASN A 129 -5.36 -3.61 7.56
C ASN A 129 -4.65 -4.67 6.70
N VAL A 130 -4.87 -4.64 5.38
CA VAL A 130 -4.30 -5.63 4.46
C VAL A 130 -2.77 -5.58 4.40
N GLU A 131 -2.16 -4.51 4.88
CA GLU A 131 -0.70 -4.36 4.90
C GLU A 131 -0.04 -4.98 6.14
N GLU A 132 -0.81 -5.09 7.23
CA GLU A 132 -0.34 -5.73 8.46
C GLU A 132 -0.45 -7.25 8.40
N TYR A 133 -1.45 -7.76 7.66
CA TYR A 133 -1.75 -9.18 7.60
C TYR A 133 -1.60 -9.70 6.16
N PRO A 134 -0.50 -10.40 5.83
CA PRO A 134 -0.28 -10.97 4.49
C PRO A 134 -1.41 -11.88 4.02
N GLU A 135 -2.03 -12.65 4.92
CA GLU A 135 -3.18 -13.48 4.61
C GLU A 135 -4.40 -12.63 4.20
N ALA A 136 -4.59 -11.44 4.79
CA ALA A 136 -5.69 -10.54 4.42
C ALA A 136 -5.46 -9.96 3.03
N LYS A 137 -4.23 -9.53 2.73
CA LYS A 137 -3.81 -9.12 1.37
C LYS A 137 -4.14 -10.20 0.35
N GLN A 138 -3.79 -11.46 0.64
CA GLN A 138 -4.03 -12.58 -0.26
C GLN A 138 -5.53 -12.86 -0.45
N LYS A 139 -6.33 -12.79 0.62
CA LYS A 139 -7.79 -12.91 0.52
C LYS A 139 -8.37 -11.86 -0.41
N VAL A 140 -7.97 -10.59 -0.24
CA VAL A 140 -8.43 -9.50 -1.12
C VAL A 140 -8.05 -9.75 -2.58
N ARG A 141 -6.79 -10.09 -2.89
CA ARG A 141 -6.38 -10.44 -4.27
C ARG A 141 -7.25 -11.55 -4.86
N ASN A 142 -7.56 -12.57 -4.07
CA ASN A 142 -8.38 -13.69 -4.54
C ASN A 142 -9.82 -13.24 -4.83
N TYR A 143 -10.37 -12.32 -4.04
CA TYR A 143 -11.71 -11.79 -4.24
C TYR A 143 -11.82 -10.88 -5.47
N THR A 144 -10.78 -10.10 -5.74
CA THR A 144 -10.76 -9.05 -6.78
C THR A 144 -10.18 -9.50 -8.11
N GLY A 145 -9.62 -10.72 -8.19
CA GLY A 145 -9.00 -11.23 -9.40
C GLY A 145 -7.53 -10.83 -9.60
N GLY A 146 -6.85 -10.39 -8.54
CA GLY A 146 -5.39 -10.19 -8.51
C GLY A 146 -4.96 -8.87 -7.87
N ASP A 147 -5.76 -7.83 -8.01
CA ASP A 147 -5.45 -6.48 -7.53
C ASP A 147 -5.82 -6.28 -6.06
N ILE A 148 -5.19 -5.34 -5.37
CA ILE A 148 -5.62 -4.96 -4.02
C ILE A 148 -6.63 -3.82 -4.15
N ILE A 149 -7.92 -4.16 -4.08
CA ILE A 149 -9.02 -3.20 -4.09
C ILE A 149 -9.54 -3.04 -2.66
N THR A 150 -9.49 -1.81 -2.14
CA THR A 150 -10.00 -1.47 -0.80
C THR A 150 -10.96 -0.29 -0.87
N PRO A 151 -12.07 -0.28 -0.11
CA PRO A 151 -12.47 -1.31 0.84
C PRO A 151 -12.99 -2.57 0.13
N THR A 152 -12.71 -3.75 0.70
CA THR A 152 -13.36 -5.01 0.31
C THR A 152 -14.00 -5.60 1.56
N PHE A 153 -15.23 -6.08 1.46
CA PHE A 153 -15.99 -6.62 2.58
C PHE A 153 -16.16 -8.13 2.45
N ASN A 154 -16.09 -8.82 3.59
CA ASN A 154 -16.63 -10.17 3.73
C ASN A 154 -17.70 -10.15 4.82
N ILE A 155 -18.95 -10.32 4.39
CA ILE A 155 -20.13 -10.27 5.24
C ILE A 155 -20.72 -11.68 5.28
N ARG A 156 -20.31 -12.47 6.28
CA ARG A 156 -20.74 -13.87 6.46
C ARG A 156 -20.58 -14.73 5.21
N GLY A 157 -19.49 -14.49 4.46
CA GLY A 157 -19.17 -15.19 3.21
C GLY A 157 -19.64 -14.49 1.93
N GLU A 158 -20.45 -13.43 2.02
CA GLU A 158 -20.80 -12.60 0.87
C GLU A 158 -19.74 -11.50 0.67
N ILE A 159 -19.18 -11.42 -0.53
CA ILE A 159 -18.09 -10.49 -0.84
C ILE A 159 -18.63 -9.27 -1.56
N VAL A 160 -18.30 -8.08 -1.05
CA VAL A 160 -18.56 -6.79 -1.70
C VAL A 160 -17.22 -6.11 -1.96
N ILE A 161 -16.96 -5.72 -3.19
CA ILE A 161 -15.73 -5.06 -3.60
C ILE A 161 -16.01 -3.58 -3.78
N ASP A 162 -15.08 -2.74 -3.34
CA ASP A 162 -15.19 -1.29 -3.33
C ASP A 162 -16.34 -0.80 -2.42
N TYR A 163 -16.48 0.51 -2.29
CA TYR A 163 -17.56 1.13 -1.52
C TYR A 163 -18.89 1.15 -2.30
N ASP A 164 -19.44 -0.04 -2.56
CA ASP A 164 -20.75 -0.22 -3.20
C ASP A 164 -21.89 -0.14 -2.18
N ILE A 165 -22.42 1.07 -2.00
CA ILE A 165 -23.54 1.35 -1.08
C ILE A 165 -24.77 0.51 -1.41
N ALA A 166 -25.10 0.31 -2.69
CA ALA A 166 -26.31 -0.41 -3.08
C ALA A 166 -26.21 -1.90 -2.70
N ALA A 167 -25.02 -2.50 -2.83
CA ALA A 167 -24.76 -3.84 -2.35
C ALA A 167 -24.84 -3.93 -0.82
N LEU A 168 -24.24 -2.98 -0.10
CA LEU A 168 -24.25 -2.94 1.37
C LEU A 168 -25.67 -2.77 1.93
N GLU A 169 -26.45 -1.81 1.41
CA GLU A 169 -27.86 -1.59 1.78
C GLU A 169 -28.69 -2.86 1.59
N LYS A 170 -28.48 -3.56 0.47
CA LYS A 170 -29.18 -4.81 0.17
C LYS A 170 -28.84 -5.93 1.16
N ILE A 171 -27.56 -6.08 1.52
CA ILE A 171 -27.10 -7.15 2.43
C ILE A 171 -27.58 -6.88 3.86
N PHE A 172 -27.44 -5.64 4.34
CA PHE A 172 -27.84 -5.27 5.69
C PHE A 172 -29.34 -4.95 5.84
N GLN A 173 -30.07 -4.88 4.72
CA GLN A 173 -31.49 -4.54 4.67
C GLN A 173 -31.80 -3.17 5.29
N VAL A 174 -30.89 -2.22 5.06
CA VAL A 174 -30.97 -0.82 5.50
C VAL A 174 -31.24 0.10 4.31
N LYS A 175 -31.73 1.32 4.59
CA LYS A 175 -32.25 2.26 3.59
C LYS A 175 -31.78 3.67 3.85
#